data_AF-A0A6P0UWK3-F1
#
_entry.id   AF-A0A6P0UWK3-F1
#
_cell.length_a   1.000
_cell.length_b   1.000
_cell.length_c   1.000
_cell.angle_alpha   90.00
_cell.angle_beta   90.00
_cell.angle_gamma   90.00
#
_symmetry.space_group_name_H-M   'P 1'
#
loop_
_entity.id
_entity.type
_entity.pdbx_description
1 polymer ?
#
loop_
_entity_poly.entity_id
_entity_poly.type
_entity_poly.pdbx_seq_one_letter_code
_entity_poly.pdbx_strand_id
1 'polypeptide(L)' 'MTYLEKLSPWCIIKLLPSMQRLTVARFRRRGDAEAHLRILHRLIPHANFTIIYDPVLSSQTLPADNVTNEIDKYSNRQGD' A
#
# COMPACT_ATOMS: atom_id res chain seq x y z
N MET A 1 2.73 5.18 12.14
CA MET A 1 2.79 5.70 10.75
C MET A 1 3.28 7.13 10.78
N THR A 2 4.45 7.40 10.22
CA THR A 2 5.03 8.74 10.14
C THR A 2 4.49 9.48 8.90
N TYR A 3 4.40 10.80 8.97
CA TYR A 3 3.89 11.66 7.89
C TYR A 3 4.62 11.44 6.54
N LEU A 4 5.89 11.04 6.58
CA LEU A 4 6.70 10.74 5.40
C LEU A 4 6.19 9.55 4.59
N GLU A 5 5.59 8.57 5.26
CA GLU A 5 5.03 7.39 4.58
C GLU A 5 3.87 7.84 3.68
N LYS A 6 2.97 8.70 4.19
CA LYS A 6 1.78 9.21 3.47
C LYS A 6 2.11 10.00 2.19
N LEU A 7 3.34 10.45 2.01
CA LEU A 7 3.76 11.31 0.90
C LEU A 7 4.30 10.55 -0.32
N SER A 8 4.32 9.22 -0.28
CA SER A 8 4.89 8.39 -1.36
C SER A 8 3.83 7.58 -2.10
N PRO A 9 3.03 8.22 -2.97
CA PRO A 9 1.91 7.55 -3.64
C PRO A 9 2.34 6.66 -4.81
N TRP A 10 3.60 6.70 -5.24
CA TRP A 10 4.08 5.87 -6.34
C TRP A 10 4.69 4.58 -5.77
N CYS A 11 4.16 3.43 -6.14
CA CYS A 11 4.70 2.14 -5.72
C CYS A 11 5.10 1.28 -6.92
N ILE A 12 6.22 0.57 -6.79
CA ILE A 12 6.63 -0.45 -7.75
C ILE A 12 6.18 -1.80 -7.22
N ILE A 13 5.41 -2.52 -8.03
CA ILE A 13 4.92 -3.85 -7.72
C ILE A 13 5.58 -4.87 -8.64
N LYS A 14 6.07 -5.95 -8.05
CA LYS A 14 6.50 -7.16 -8.77
C LYS A 14 5.34 -8.14 -8.83
N LEU A 15 5.03 -8.62 -10.03
CA LEU A 15 4.06 -9.69 -10.26
C LEU A 15 4.77 -11.04 -10.20
N LEU A 16 4.27 -11.94 -9.36
CA LEU A 16 4.79 -13.30 -9.19
C LEU A 16 3.87 -14.31 -9.87
N PRO A 17 4.39 -15.50 -10.27
CA PRO A 17 3.66 -16.51 -11.07
C PRO A 17 2.49 -17.22 -10.37
N SER A 18 2.00 -16.70 -9.26
CA SER A 18 0.85 -17.23 -8.49
C SER A 18 -0.23 -16.17 -8.29
N MET A 19 -0.32 -15.20 -9.22
CA MET A 19 -1.21 -14.03 -9.11
C MET A 19 -0.91 -13.17 -7.87
N GLN A 20 0.27 -13.36 -7.27
CA GLN A 20 0.74 -12.62 -6.11
C GLN A 20 1.38 -11.30 -6.54
N ARG A 21 1.20 -10.27 -5.70
CA ARG A 21 1.72 -8.93 -5.91
C ARG A 21 2.59 -8.55 -4.73
N LEU A 22 3.85 -8.22 -5.00
CA LEU A 22 4.80 -7.78 -3.98
C LEU A 22 5.17 -6.32 -4.20
N THR A 23 4.97 -5.47 -3.20
CA THR A 23 5.47 -4.09 -3.23
C THR A 23 6.98 -4.10 -3.02
N VAL A 24 7.73 -3.69 -4.04
CA VAL A 24 9.20 -3.68 -4.02
C VAL A 24 9.71 -2.39 -3.39
N ALA A 25 9.12 -1.26 -3.75
CA ALA A 25 9.55 0.05 -3.29
C ALA A 25 8.43 1.10 -3.44
N ARG A 26 8.50 2.16 -2.64
CA ARG A 26 7.62 3.33 -2.71
C ARG A 26 8.43 4.60 -2.94
N PHE A 27 7.88 5.52 -3.71
CA PHE A 27 8.51 6.76 -4.14
C PHE A 27 7.52 7.92 -4.05
N ARG A 28 8.06 9.10 -3.75
CA ARG A 28 7.31 10.36 -3.76
C ARG A 28 7.07 10.89 -5.17
N ARG A 29 8.00 10.65 -6.09
CA ARG A 29 7.96 11.16 -7.46
C ARG A 29 7.91 10.00 -8.45
N ARG A 30 7.14 10.18 -9.52
CA ARG A 30 7.04 9.21 -10.61
C ARG A 30 8.39 9.00 -11.32
N GLY A 31 9.17 10.07 -11.52
CA GLY A 31 10.46 10.00 -12.20
C GLY A 31 11.48 9.08 -11.51
N ASP A 32 11.54 9.15 -10.18
CA ASP A 32 12.42 8.28 -9.39
C ASP A 32 11.96 6.81 -9.47
N ALA A 33 10.65 6.58 -9.43
CA ALA A 33 10.07 5.25 -9.61
C ALA A 33 10.38 4.67 -11.00
N GLU A 34 10.27 5.46 -12.07
CA GLU A 34 10.61 5.03 -13.43
C GLU A 34 12.10 4.73 -13.62
N ALA A 35 12.97 5.57 -13.06
CA ALA A 35 14.41 5.33 -13.10
C ALA A 35 14.76 4.00 -12.40
N HIS A 36 14.15 3.75 -11.24
CA HIS A 36 14.35 2.50 -10.50
C HIS A 36 13.76 1.29 -11.23
N LEU A 37 12.58 1.42 -11.84
CA LEU A 37 11.94 0.38 -12.66
C LEU A 37 12.84 -0.04 -13.83
N ARG A 38 13.47 0.91 -14.51
CA ARG A 38 14.40 0.61 -15.62
C ARG A 38 15.61 -0.19 -15.16
N ILE A 39 16.14 0.10 -13.97
CA ILE A 39 17.24 -0.67 -13.39
C ILE A 39 16.74 -2.09 -13.03
N LEU A 40 15.57 -2.21 -12.40
CA LEU A 40 14.97 -3.51 -12.08
C LEU A 40 14.74 -4.39 -13.31
N HIS A 41 14.27 -3.82 -14.41
CA HIS A 41 14.13 -4.55 -15.67
C HIS A 41 15.46 -5.02 -16.26
N ARG A 42 16.54 -4.25 -16.09
CA ARG A 42 17.88 -4.67 -16.53
C ARG A 42 18.46 -5.77 -15.66
N LEU A 43 18.22 -5.70 -14.35
CA LEU A 43 18.72 -6.70 -13.40
C LEU A 43 17.93 -8.01 -13.48
N ILE A 44 16.62 -7.93 -13.68
CA ILE A 44 15.72 -9.09 -13.69
C ILE A 44 14.75 -8.96 -14.87
N PRO A 45 15.19 -9.25 -16.10
CA PRO A 45 14.36 -9.09 -17.30
C PRO A 45 13.16 -10.04 -17.33
N HIS A 46 13.24 -11.17 -16.63
CA HIS A 46 12.15 -12.15 -16.54
C HIS A 46 11.06 -11.79 -15.54
N ALA A 47 11.27 -10.77 -14.70
CA ALA A 47 10.28 -10.34 -13.73
C ALA A 47 9.39 -9.25 -14.31
N ASN A 48 8.09 -9.41 -14.09
CA ASN A 48 7.10 -8.41 -14.45
C ASN A 48 7.00 -7.37 -13.34
N PHE A 49 7.45 -6.15 -13.62
CA PHE A 49 7.33 -5.01 -12.72
C PHE A 49 6.33 -4.00 -13.29
N THR A 50 5.54 -3.39 -12.40
CA THR A 50 4.59 -2.34 -12.77
C THR A 50 4.64 -1.21 -11.76
N ILE A 51 4.48 0.03 -12.24
CA ILE A 51 4.31 1.21 -11.39
C ILE A 51 2.81 1.41 -11.19
N ILE A 52 2.41 1.58 -9.94
CA ILE A 52 1.03 1.91 -9.57
C ILE A 52 1.04 3.20 -8.76
N TYR A 53 0.05 4.05 -9.04
CA TYR A 53 -0.27 5.17 -8.17
C TYR A 53 -1.25 4.68 -7.11
N ASP A 54 -0.76 4.52 -5.89
CA ASP A 54 -1.52 4.14 -4.72
C ASP A 54 -1.46 5.25 -3.66
N PRO A 55 -2.46 6.15 -3.63
CA PRO A 55 -2.53 7.21 -2.64
C PRO A 55 -2.91 6.69 -1.24
N VAL A 56 -3.22 5.40 -1.08
CA VAL A 56 -3.76 4.84 0.16
C VAL A 56 -2.62 4.41 1.09
N LEU A 57 -2.28 5.30 2.02
CA LEU A 57 -1.71 4.93 3.32
C LEU A 57 -2.69 5.24 4.45
N SER A 58 -3.91 4.79 4.29
CA SER A 58 -4.84 4.61 5.41
C SER A 58 -5.23 3.14 5.47
N SER A 59 -4.52 2.39 6.32
CA SER A 59 -5.00 1.15 6.95
C SER A 59 -5.65 0.12 6.01
N GLN A 60 -4.86 -0.56 5.19
CA GLN A 60 -5.11 -1.99 4.95
C GLN A 60 -4.00 -2.80 5.60
N THR A 61 -3.93 -2.72 6.94
CA THR A 61 -3.97 -3.98 7.66
C THR A 61 -5.41 -4.44 7.47
N LEU A 62 -5.64 -5.41 6.60
CA LEU A 62 -6.77 -6.31 6.83
C LEU A 62 -6.20 -7.33 7.81
N PRO A 63 -6.40 -7.19 9.14
CA PRO A 63 -6.65 -8.39 9.88
C PRO A 63 -8.02 -8.85 9.42
N ALA A 64 -8.09 -10.04 8.83
CA ALA A 64 -9.23 -10.88 9.15
C ALA A 64 -9.34 -10.86 10.69
N ASP A 65 -10.56 -10.70 11.23
CA ASP A 65 -10.89 -10.72 12.66
C ASP A 65 -10.97 -9.35 13.36
N ASN A 66 -11.89 -8.47 12.93
CA ASN A 66 -12.68 -7.69 13.90
C ASN A 66 -14.04 -7.27 13.32
N VAL A 67 -14.91 -8.24 13.06
CA VAL A 67 -16.35 -8.02 12.94
C VAL A 67 -16.98 -8.43 14.27
N THR A 68 -16.73 -7.69 15.35
CA THR A 68 -17.67 -7.62 16.48
C THR A 68 -17.35 -6.39 17.32
N ASN A 69 -18.39 -5.64 17.69
CA ASN A 69 -18.42 -4.63 18.76
C ASN A 69 -18.06 -3.18 18.41
N GLU A 70 -18.90 -2.54 17.60
CA GLU A 70 -19.18 -1.09 17.75
C GLU A 70 -20.69 -0.80 17.78
N ILE A 71 -21.49 -1.66 18.41
CA ILE A 71 -22.92 -1.36 18.70
C ILE A 71 -23.11 -0.71 20.09
N ASP A 72 -22.09 -0.71 20.96
CA ASP A 72 -22.23 -0.22 22.35
C ASP A 72 -21.97 1.28 22.57
N LYS A 73 -21.69 2.08 21.53
CA LYS A 73 -21.31 3.50 21.72
C LYS A 73 -22.43 4.54 21.59
N TYR A 74 -23.68 4.13 21.37
CA TYR A 74 -24.82 5.07 21.28
C TYR A 74 -25.83 4.97 22.44
N SER A 75 -25.60 4.12 23.43
CA SER A 75 -26.44 4.03 24.64
C SER A 75 -25.76 4.71 25.83
N ASN A 76 -25.73 6.05 25.82
CA ASN A 76 -25.84 6.88 27.04
C ASN A 76 -25.80 8.37 26.67
N ARG A 77 -26.89 8.82 26.02
CA ARG A 77 -27.49 10.11 26.38
C ARG A 77 -28.58 9.79 27.40
N GLN A 78 -28.38 10.10 28.67
CA GLN A 78 -29.37 10.58 29.66
C GLN A 78 -28.71 10.57 31.06
N GLY A 79 -28.75 11.71 31.76
CA GLY A 79 -28.53 11.77 33.23
C GLY A 79 -27.33 12.60 33.67
N ASP A 80 -27.47 13.93 33.71
CA ASP A 80 -27.62 14.72 34.96
C ASP A 80 -27.82 16.21 34.63
#